data_AF-A0A1V3JVT8-F1
#
_entry.id   AF-A0A1V3JVT8-F1
#
_cell.length_a   1.000
_cell.length_b   1.000
_cell.length_c   1.000
_cell.angle_alpha   90.00
_cell.angle_beta   90.00
_cell.angle_gamma   90.00
#
_symmetry.space_group_name_H-M   'P 1'
#
loop_
_entity.id
_entity.type
_entity.pdbx_description
1 polymer ?
#
loop_
_entity_poly.entity_id
_entity_poly.type
_entity_poly.pdbx_seq_one_letter_code
_entity_poly.pdbx_strand_id
1 'polypeptide(L)'
;MHLSEGVLHTPILLTGAVLAVIGITIGIRRLEVENLPLAALFAAAFFVAGTIHIPVGIGSVHLILNGMAGLFLGWAVFPAFLIALLLQVLFFSFGGFAVLGVNLCLMATPALIAHYLFRSFLMPQMPLKSRLFVGIGAGIIGVGGAAALASLALVLDGGKSYSSLVGLLLISHIPVLVLDSLISVGVISLLCKMYPEALNRTAIVS
;
A
#
# COMPACT_ATOMS: atom_id res chain seq x y z
N MET A 1 -0.06 8.47 -0.49
CA MET A 1 0.46 9.53 0.40
C MET A 1 1.96 9.36 0.61
N HIS A 2 2.73 10.43 0.60
CA HIS A 2 4.09 10.41 1.11
C HIS A 2 4.19 11.53 2.13
N LEU A 3 4.69 11.21 3.32
CA LEU A 3 5.11 12.25 4.25
C LEU A 3 6.39 12.86 3.71
N SER A 4 6.45 14.19 3.70
CA SER A 4 7.60 14.94 3.22
C SER A 4 8.75 14.89 4.22
N GLU A 5 9.97 15.04 3.70
CA GLU A 5 11.18 15.17 4.50
C GLU A 5 11.05 16.35 5.49
N GLY A 6 11.56 16.18 6.72
CA GLY A 6 11.52 17.22 7.75
C GLY A 6 10.17 17.44 8.46
N VAL A 7 9.13 16.65 8.14
CA VAL A 7 7.83 16.75 8.82
C VAL A 7 7.82 16.06 10.19
N LEU A 8 8.48 14.91 10.31
CA LEU A 8 8.44 14.06 11.50
C LEU A 8 9.72 14.22 12.34
N HIS A 9 9.60 14.08 13.66
CA HIS A 9 10.74 14.09 14.57
C HIS A 9 11.46 12.75 14.64
N THR A 10 12.73 12.79 15.05
CA THR A 10 13.66 11.64 15.10
C THR A 10 13.08 10.36 15.74
N PRO A 11 12.32 10.40 16.85
CA PRO A 11 11.78 9.19 17.46
C PRO A 11 10.86 8.38 16.54
N ILE A 12 10.00 9.07 15.77
CA ILE A 12 9.07 8.41 14.85
C ILE A 12 9.79 7.90 13.62
N LEU A 13 10.77 8.66 13.12
CA LEU A 13 11.64 8.23 12.01
C LEU A 13 12.37 6.93 12.34
N LEU A 14 13.00 6.86 13.52
CA LEU A 14 13.71 5.66 13.98
C LEU A 14 12.76 4.48 14.18
N THR A 15 11.60 4.72 14.78
CA THR A 15 10.58 3.67 14.97
C THR A 15 10.11 3.11 13.63
N GLY A 16 9.79 3.99 12.68
CA GLY A 16 9.40 3.60 11.32
C GLY A 16 10.51 2.83 10.60
N ALA A 17 11.77 3.27 10.73
CA ALA A 17 12.91 2.56 10.13
C ALA A 17 13.08 1.15 10.71
N VAL A 18 13.00 0.99 12.03
CA VAL A 18 13.10 -0.33 12.68
C VAL A 18 11.97 -1.26 12.22
N LEU A 19 10.72 -0.78 12.24
CA LEU A 19 9.56 -1.56 11.77
C LEU A 19 9.67 -1.92 10.29
N ALA A 20 10.16 -0.99 9.46
CA ALA A 20 10.41 -1.22 8.05
C ALA A 20 11.44 -2.33 7.85
N VAL A 21 12.58 -2.29 8.56
CA VAL A 21 13.62 -3.34 8.48
C VAL A 21 13.08 -4.71 8.87
N ILE A 22 12.26 -4.78 9.93
CA ILE A 22 11.60 -6.04 10.34
C ILE A 22 10.70 -6.55 9.22
N GLY A 23 9.82 -5.69 8.69
CA GLY A 23 8.91 -6.04 7.60
C GLY A 23 9.62 -6.48 6.33
N ILE A 24 10.69 -5.78 5.93
CA ILE A 24 11.56 -6.15 4.80
C ILE A 24 12.22 -7.49 5.04
N THR A 25 12.76 -7.73 6.24
CA THR A 25 13.43 -8.99 6.58
C THR A 25 12.48 -10.17 6.47
N ILE A 26 11.25 -10.03 6.99
CA ILE A 26 10.22 -11.05 6.87
C ILE A 26 9.78 -11.22 5.41
N GLY A 27 9.59 -10.10 4.71
CA GLY A 27 9.17 -10.08 3.30
C GLY A 27 10.17 -10.77 2.37
N ILE A 28 11.47 -10.51 2.53
CA ILE A 28 12.53 -11.18 1.76
C ILE A 28 12.54 -12.68 2.06
N ARG A 29 12.41 -13.08 3.33
CA ARG A 29 12.37 -14.50 3.71
C ARG A 29 11.15 -15.25 3.17
N ARG A 30 10.05 -14.55 2.89
CA ARG A 30 8.81 -15.12 2.33
C ARG A 30 8.67 -14.89 0.83
N LEU A 31 9.63 -14.21 0.20
CA LEU A 31 9.61 -13.98 -1.25
C LEU A 31 10.24 -15.18 -1.95
N GLU A 32 9.39 -15.99 -2.55
CA GLU A 32 9.81 -17.09 -3.43
C GLU A 32 10.23 -16.54 -4.80
N VAL A 33 11.22 -17.18 -5.42
CA VAL A 33 11.76 -16.75 -6.73
C VAL A 33 10.68 -16.74 -7.80
N GLU A 34 9.75 -17.69 -7.74
CA GLU A 34 8.63 -17.84 -8.67
C GLU A 34 7.64 -16.67 -8.58
N ASN A 35 7.55 -16.04 -7.40
CA ASN A 35 6.71 -14.87 -7.14
C ASN A 35 7.42 -13.53 -7.41
N LEU A 36 8.70 -13.56 -7.78
CA LEU A 36 9.49 -12.36 -8.08
C LEU A 36 8.90 -11.52 -9.23
N PRO A 37 8.42 -12.10 -10.36
CA PRO A 37 7.77 -11.33 -11.41
C PRO A 37 6.51 -10.61 -10.95
N LEU A 38 5.71 -11.26 -10.08
CA LEU A 38 4.50 -10.67 -9.52
C LEU A 38 4.82 -9.52 -8.56
N ALA A 39 5.84 -9.69 -7.72
CA ALA A 39 6.34 -8.64 -6.84
C ALA A 39 6.84 -7.43 -7.63
N ALA A 40 7.61 -7.67 -8.70
CA ALA A 40 8.10 -6.62 -9.59
C ALA A 40 6.95 -5.90 -10.32
N LEU A 41 5.92 -6.62 -10.77
CA LEU A 41 4.75 -6.04 -11.42
C LEU A 41 4.00 -5.08 -10.48
N PHE A 42 3.73 -5.48 -9.24
CA PHE A 42 3.06 -4.61 -8.27
C PHE A 42 3.94 -3.45 -7.81
N ALA A 43 5.25 -3.65 -7.66
CA ALA A 43 6.19 -2.55 -7.40
C ALA A 43 6.19 -1.53 -8.54
N ALA A 44 6.22 -1.99 -9.79
CA ALA A 44 6.15 -1.13 -10.97
C ALA A 44 4.79 -0.42 -11.08
N ALA A 45 3.70 -1.13 -10.84
CA ALA A 45 2.35 -0.55 -10.84
C ALA A 45 2.21 0.54 -9.77
N PHE A 46 2.68 0.28 -8.54
CA PHE A 46 2.73 1.29 -7.47
C PHE A 46 3.59 2.49 -7.88
N PHE A 47 4.78 2.24 -8.43
CA PHE A 47 5.69 3.29 -8.88
C PHE A 47 5.03 4.20 -9.93
N VAL A 48 4.51 3.61 -11.01
CA VAL A 48 3.86 4.32 -12.12
C VAL A 48 2.59 5.03 -11.66
N ALA A 49 1.72 4.35 -10.89
CA ALA A 49 0.51 4.97 -10.35
C ALA A 49 0.83 6.17 -9.45
N GLY A 50 1.90 6.06 -8.65
CA GLY A 50 2.41 7.14 -7.80
C GLY A 50 2.99 8.34 -8.56
N THR A 51 3.35 8.19 -9.84
CA THR A 51 3.79 9.34 -10.67
C THR A 51 2.65 10.29 -10.99
N ILE A 52 1.42 9.77 -11.10
CA ILE A 52 0.21 10.58 -11.29
C ILE A 52 -0.25 11.05 -9.92
N HIS A 53 0.36 12.12 -9.45
CA HIS A 53 0.11 12.68 -8.14
C HIS A 53 -0.36 14.14 -8.24
N ILE A 54 -1.26 14.49 -7.33
CA ILE A 54 -1.72 15.86 -7.13
C ILE A 54 -1.17 16.31 -5.77
N PRO A 55 -0.35 17.38 -5.71
CA PRO A 55 0.17 17.89 -4.44
C PRO A 55 -0.99 18.46 -3.61
N VAL A 56 -1.09 18.04 -2.36
CA VAL A 56 -2.11 18.53 -1.42
C VAL A 56 -1.50 18.71 -0.04
N GLY A 57 -1.38 19.96 0.41
CA GLY A 57 -0.77 20.31 1.69
C GLY A 57 0.71 19.92 1.73
N ILE A 58 1.11 19.19 2.77
CA ILE A 58 2.49 18.71 2.99
C ILE A 58 2.75 17.32 2.36
N GLY A 59 1.83 16.82 1.54
CA GLY A 59 1.94 15.51 0.91
C GLY A 59 1.34 15.49 -0.49
N SER A 60 1.20 14.29 -1.03
CA SER A 60 0.66 14.05 -2.37
C SER A 60 -0.45 13.00 -2.35
N VAL A 61 -1.49 13.25 -3.12
CA VAL A 61 -2.58 12.32 -3.38
C VAL A 61 -2.30 11.62 -4.72
N HIS A 62 -2.22 10.30 -4.70
CA HIS A 62 -1.99 9.47 -5.89
C HIS A 62 -2.66 8.11 -5.71
N LEU A 63 -2.89 7.39 -6.81
CA LEU A 63 -3.33 6.00 -6.78
C LEU A 63 -2.26 5.13 -6.11
N ILE A 64 -2.67 4.29 -5.16
CA ILE A 64 -1.74 3.56 -4.29
C ILE A 64 -1.74 2.08 -4.62
N LEU A 65 -2.90 1.48 -4.90
CA LEU A 65 -3.08 0.05 -5.19
C LEU A 65 -2.48 -0.88 -4.11
N ASN A 66 -2.24 -0.36 -2.91
CA ASN A 66 -1.55 -1.09 -1.84
C ASN A 66 -2.37 -2.27 -1.32
N GLY A 67 -3.68 -2.10 -1.16
CA GLY A 67 -4.56 -3.20 -0.75
C GLY A 67 -4.48 -4.38 -1.71
N MET A 68 -4.44 -4.11 -3.01
CA MET A 68 -4.28 -5.13 -4.05
C MET A 68 -2.89 -5.76 -4.02
N ALA A 69 -1.83 -4.95 -3.95
CA ALA A 69 -0.47 -5.48 -3.85
C ALA A 69 -0.32 -6.40 -2.64
N GLY A 70 -0.82 -6.01 -1.47
CA GLY A 70 -0.82 -6.85 -0.28
C GLY A 70 -1.64 -8.12 -0.44
N LEU A 71 -2.83 -8.03 -1.03
CA LEU A 71 -3.70 -9.19 -1.26
C LEU A 71 -2.98 -10.33 -1.99
N PHE A 72 -2.15 -10.01 -2.99
CA PHE A 72 -1.39 -11.00 -3.76
C PHE A 72 0.00 -11.31 -3.19
N LEU A 73 0.73 -10.33 -2.69
CA LEU A 73 2.12 -10.49 -2.25
C LEU A 73 2.28 -10.88 -0.78
N GLY A 74 1.27 -10.61 0.06
CA GLY A 74 1.39 -10.76 1.51
C GLY A 74 2.59 -9.98 2.04
N TRP A 75 3.49 -10.66 2.75
CA TRP A 75 4.71 -10.05 3.31
C TRP A 75 5.70 -9.54 2.25
N ALA A 76 5.69 -10.09 1.03
CA ALA A 76 6.56 -9.62 -0.04
C ALA A 76 6.22 -8.19 -0.51
N VAL A 77 5.10 -7.61 -0.05
CA VAL A 77 4.77 -6.21 -0.29
C VAL A 77 5.80 -5.25 0.30
N PHE A 78 6.46 -5.60 1.41
CA PHE A 78 7.48 -4.75 2.04
C PHE A 78 8.71 -4.54 1.14
N PRO A 79 9.44 -5.59 0.69
CA PRO A 79 10.55 -5.40 -0.22
C PRO A 79 10.11 -4.82 -1.58
N ALA A 80 8.94 -5.18 -2.09
CA ALA A 80 8.42 -4.63 -3.35
C ALA A 80 8.22 -3.10 -3.27
N PHE A 81 7.56 -2.64 -2.21
CA PHE A 81 7.29 -1.21 -2.03
C PHE A 81 8.53 -0.43 -1.61
N LEU A 82 9.50 -1.04 -0.91
CA LEU A 82 10.78 -0.40 -0.65
C LEU A 82 11.43 0.05 -1.96
N ILE A 83 11.51 -0.85 -2.94
CA ILE A 83 12.11 -0.53 -4.25
C ILE A 83 11.33 0.58 -4.94
N ALA A 84 10.00 0.47 -4.99
CA ALA A 84 9.17 1.47 -5.64
C ALA A 84 9.30 2.87 -4.99
N LEU A 85 9.28 2.94 -3.66
CA LEU A 85 9.47 4.18 -2.91
C LEU A 85 10.88 4.74 -3.07
N LEU A 86 11.92 3.89 -3.06
CA LEU A 86 13.29 4.33 -3.29
C LEU A 86 13.44 4.96 -4.67
N LEU A 87 12.86 4.34 -5.70
CA LEU A 87 12.87 4.91 -7.06
C LEU A 87 12.08 6.24 -7.12
N GLN A 88 10.99 6.38 -6.37
CA GLN A 88 10.24 7.64 -6.30
C GLN A 88 11.06 8.76 -5.63
N VAL A 89 11.80 8.45 -4.57
CA VAL A 89 12.74 9.39 -3.95
C VAL A 89 13.83 9.80 -4.95
N LEU A 90 14.41 8.84 -5.69
CA LEU A 90 15.54 9.10 -6.60
C LEU A 90 15.14 9.88 -7.86
N PHE A 91 14.01 9.54 -8.49
CA PHE A 91 13.62 10.14 -9.77
C PHE A 91 12.73 11.37 -9.63
N PHE A 92 11.94 11.45 -8.56
CA PHE A 92 10.92 12.48 -8.41
C PHE A 92 11.06 13.27 -7.10
N SER A 93 12.04 12.94 -6.25
CA SER A 93 12.23 13.58 -4.94
C SER A 93 10.97 13.50 -4.04
N PHE A 94 10.17 12.43 -4.19
CA PHE A 94 8.99 12.21 -3.35
C PHE A 94 9.32 11.39 -2.12
N GLY A 95 8.84 11.83 -0.95
CA GLY A 95 8.78 10.98 0.24
C GLY A 95 10.09 10.74 0.98
N GLY A 96 11.16 11.52 0.69
CA GLY A 96 12.36 11.67 1.51
C GLY A 96 13.18 10.41 1.81
N PHE A 97 14.44 10.57 2.19
CA PHE A 97 15.25 9.42 2.65
C PHE A 97 14.99 9.10 4.12
N ALA A 98 14.81 10.12 4.99
CA ALA A 98 14.65 9.84 6.42
C ALA A 98 13.26 9.27 6.73
N VAL A 99 12.23 9.73 6.01
CA VAL A 99 10.84 9.27 6.15
C VAL A 99 10.52 8.01 5.32
N LEU A 100 11.49 7.47 4.57
CA LEU A 100 11.30 6.27 3.73
C LEU A 100 10.77 5.07 4.52
N GLY A 101 11.33 4.80 5.71
CA GLY A 101 10.88 3.70 6.56
C GLY A 101 9.44 3.87 7.03
N VAL A 102 9.08 5.10 7.44
CA VAL A 102 7.70 5.42 7.84
C VAL A 102 6.76 5.25 6.64
N ASN A 103 7.07 5.86 5.50
CA ASN A 103 6.26 5.74 4.28
C ASN A 103 6.08 4.27 3.85
N LEU A 104 7.11 3.45 3.96
CA LEU A 104 7.00 2.02 3.71
C LEU A 104 6.01 1.35 4.66
N CYS A 105 6.12 1.59 5.97
CA CYS A 105 5.18 1.03 6.96
C CYS A 105 3.74 1.50 6.72
N LEU A 106 3.54 2.78 6.37
CA LEU A 106 2.23 3.35 6.05
C LEU A 106 1.57 2.63 4.88
N MET A 107 2.34 2.24 3.86
CA MET A 107 1.82 1.58 2.67
C MET A 107 1.68 0.07 2.82
N ALA A 108 2.70 -0.57 3.40
CA ALA A 108 2.81 -2.03 3.47
C ALA A 108 1.95 -2.64 4.59
N THR A 109 1.75 -1.94 5.71
CA THR A 109 0.97 -2.48 6.84
C THR A 109 -0.51 -2.68 6.47
N PRO A 110 -1.21 -1.69 5.91
CA PRO A 110 -2.61 -1.87 5.50
C PRO A 110 -2.75 -2.87 4.35
N ALA A 111 -1.76 -2.93 3.46
CA ALA A 111 -1.68 -3.95 2.41
C ALA A 111 -1.66 -5.36 3.02
N LEU A 112 -0.84 -5.59 4.05
CA LEU A 112 -0.77 -6.87 4.76
C LEU A 112 -2.07 -7.17 5.53
N ILE A 113 -2.72 -6.16 6.12
CA ILE A 113 -4.03 -6.34 6.76
C ILE A 113 -5.08 -6.78 5.71
N ALA A 114 -5.10 -6.15 4.54
CA ALA A 114 -5.98 -6.55 3.44
C ALA A 114 -5.71 -7.99 2.98
N HIS A 115 -4.45 -8.41 2.95
CA HIS A 115 -4.07 -9.81 2.69
C HIS A 115 -4.74 -10.76 3.68
N TYR A 116 -4.52 -10.58 4.98
CA TYR A 116 -5.04 -11.50 5.98
C TYR A 116 -6.57 -11.53 6.05
N LEU A 117 -7.23 -10.40 5.81
CA LEU A 117 -8.68 -10.33 5.83
C LEU A 117 -9.32 -10.92 4.58
N PHE A 118 -8.75 -10.68 3.39
CA PHE A 118 -9.44 -10.98 2.15
C PHE A 118 -8.86 -12.14 1.33
N ARG A 119 -7.61 -12.57 1.58
CA ARG A 119 -6.95 -13.62 0.79
C ARG A 119 -7.75 -14.93 0.77
N SER A 120 -8.37 -15.28 1.88
CA SER A 120 -9.18 -16.51 1.99
C SER A 120 -10.47 -16.49 1.18
N PHE A 121 -10.94 -15.31 0.77
CA PHE A 121 -12.13 -15.15 -0.07
C PHE A 121 -11.81 -15.17 -1.57
N LEU A 122 -10.53 -15.10 -1.94
CA LEU A 122 -10.11 -15.26 -3.33
C LEU A 122 -10.20 -16.72 -3.74
N MET A 123 -11.14 -17.00 -4.64
CA MET A 123 -11.36 -18.32 -5.21
C MET A 123 -11.61 -18.19 -6.72
N PRO A 124 -11.23 -19.20 -7.51
CA PRO A 124 -11.67 -19.29 -8.90
C PRO A 124 -13.20 -19.21 -8.95
N GLN A 125 -13.73 -18.45 -9.92
CA GLN A 125 -15.17 -18.35 -10.17
C GLN A 125 -16.01 -17.76 -9.01
N MET A 126 -15.41 -16.98 -8.11
CA MET A 126 -16.18 -16.33 -7.04
C MET A 126 -17.34 -15.46 -7.58
N PRO A 127 -18.49 -15.38 -6.86
CA PRO A 127 -19.65 -14.63 -7.31
C PRO A 127 -19.36 -13.12 -7.33
N LEU A 128 -20.13 -12.37 -8.13
CA LEU A 128 -19.94 -10.91 -8.29
C LEU A 128 -19.93 -10.17 -6.93
N LYS A 129 -20.80 -10.58 -5.99
CA LYS A 129 -20.84 -10.00 -4.64
C LYS A 129 -19.51 -10.15 -3.90
N SER A 130 -18.85 -11.31 -3.99
CA SER A 130 -17.54 -11.54 -3.37
C SER A 130 -16.44 -10.73 -4.05
N ARG A 131 -16.49 -10.57 -5.38
CA ARG A 131 -15.55 -9.72 -6.13
C ARG A 131 -15.64 -8.26 -5.68
N LEU A 132 -16.87 -7.75 -5.57
CA LEU A 132 -17.14 -6.40 -5.08
C LEU A 132 -16.66 -6.25 -3.64
N PHE A 133 -16.98 -7.20 -2.77
CA PHE A 133 -16.58 -7.17 -1.36
C PHE A 133 -15.06 -7.15 -1.20
N VAL A 134 -14.33 -8.06 -1.87
CA VAL A 134 -12.87 -8.13 -1.78
C VAL A 134 -12.21 -6.91 -2.43
N GLY A 135 -12.68 -6.47 -3.60
CA GLY A 135 -12.08 -5.33 -4.30
C GLY A 135 -12.28 -4.01 -3.57
N ILE A 136 -13.52 -3.73 -3.14
CA ILE A 136 -13.82 -2.53 -2.34
C ILE A 136 -13.10 -2.61 -0.99
N GLY A 137 -13.13 -3.78 -0.34
CA GLY A 137 -12.42 -4.01 0.92
C GLY A 137 -10.91 -3.75 0.79
N ALA A 138 -10.27 -4.26 -0.25
CA ALA A 138 -8.86 -4.04 -0.52
C ALA A 138 -8.56 -2.55 -0.72
N GLY A 139 -9.34 -1.83 -1.53
CA GLY A 139 -9.16 -0.39 -1.76
C GLY A 139 -9.35 0.44 -0.49
N ILE A 140 -10.41 0.18 0.28
CA ILE A 140 -10.70 0.88 1.54
C ILE A 140 -9.61 0.62 2.58
N ILE A 141 -9.25 -0.64 2.83
CA ILE A 141 -8.24 -0.98 3.83
C ILE A 141 -6.87 -0.46 3.38
N GLY A 142 -6.55 -0.59 2.10
CA GLY A 142 -5.31 -0.07 1.53
C GLY A 142 -5.17 1.44 1.73
N VAL A 143 -6.00 2.24 1.05
CA VAL A 143 -5.88 3.71 1.06
C VAL A 143 -6.30 4.28 2.41
N GLY A 144 -7.44 3.85 2.93
CA GLY A 144 -8.00 4.33 4.20
C GLY A 144 -7.14 3.93 5.39
N GLY A 145 -6.62 2.69 5.41
CA GLY A 145 -5.70 2.26 6.45
C GLY A 145 -4.37 3.00 6.39
N ALA A 146 -3.83 3.27 5.20
CA ALA A 146 -2.61 4.05 5.07
C ALA A 146 -2.84 5.50 5.54
N ALA A 147 -3.98 6.10 5.20
CA ALA A 147 -4.34 7.46 5.62
C ALA A 147 -4.55 7.53 7.14
N ALA A 148 -5.14 6.50 7.74
CA ALA A 148 -5.30 6.39 9.18
C ALA A 148 -3.95 6.24 9.89
N LEU A 149 -3.04 5.40 9.39
CA LEU A 149 -1.70 5.25 9.96
C LEU A 149 -0.87 6.53 9.82
N ALA A 150 -0.99 7.24 8.69
CA ALA A 150 -0.28 8.51 8.49
C ALA A 150 -0.81 9.58 9.45
N SER A 151 -2.13 9.63 9.63
CA SER A 151 -2.78 10.51 10.59
C SER A 151 -2.33 10.19 12.02
N LEU A 152 -2.24 8.91 12.37
CA LEU A 152 -1.74 8.47 13.66
C LEU A 152 -0.27 8.88 13.86
N ALA A 153 0.59 8.69 12.86
CA ALA A 153 2.00 9.10 12.94
C ALA A 153 2.12 10.62 13.19
N LEU A 154 1.33 11.45 12.50
CA LEU A 154 1.32 12.91 12.71
C LEU A 154 0.82 13.28 14.12
N VAL A 155 -0.25 12.63 14.60
CA VAL A 155 -0.78 12.90 15.94
C VAL A 155 0.21 12.48 17.04
N LEU A 156 0.91 11.37 16.86
CA LEU A 156 1.94 10.92 17.79
C LEU A 156 3.16 11.86 17.79
N ASP A 157 3.44 12.54 16.68
CA ASP A 157 4.59 13.44 16.54
C ASP A 157 4.35 14.80 17.21
N GLY A 158 3.30 15.50 16.80
CA GLY A 158 3.05 16.88 17.22
C GLY A 158 1.65 17.15 17.77
N GLY A 159 0.89 16.08 18.06
CA GLY A 159 -0.41 16.18 18.72
C GLY A 159 -1.40 17.11 18.01
N LYS A 160 -1.97 18.06 18.75
CA LYS A 160 -3.00 18.98 18.24
C LYS A 160 -2.49 19.95 17.17
N SER A 161 -1.17 20.13 17.03
CA SER A 161 -0.59 21.05 16.04
C SER A 161 -0.84 20.57 14.60
N TYR A 162 -1.04 19.27 14.39
CA TYR A 162 -1.28 18.68 13.08
C TYR A 162 -2.74 18.37 12.76
N SER A 163 -3.71 18.78 13.60
CA SER A 163 -5.14 18.42 13.40
C SER A 163 -5.69 18.88 12.05
N SER A 164 -5.29 20.07 11.58
CA SER A 164 -5.69 20.59 10.28
C SER A 164 -5.09 19.79 9.11
N LEU A 165 -3.84 19.31 9.26
CA LEU A 165 -3.18 18.47 8.26
C LEU A 165 -3.80 17.08 8.20
N VAL A 166 -4.17 16.51 9.34
CA VAL A 166 -4.89 15.23 9.43
C VAL A 166 -6.23 15.32 8.71
N GLY A 167 -7.02 16.37 8.99
CA GLY A 167 -8.31 16.59 8.33
C GLY A 167 -8.17 16.74 6.82
N LEU A 168 -7.19 17.53 6.37
CA LEU A 168 -6.88 17.72 4.95
C LEU A 168 -6.47 16.39 4.29
N LEU A 169 -5.61 15.61 4.94
CA LEU A 169 -5.14 14.33 4.43
C LEU A 169 -6.32 13.36 4.23
N LEU A 170 -7.18 13.20 5.22
CA LEU A 170 -8.33 12.30 5.13
C LEU A 170 -9.29 12.70 4.01
N ILE A 171 -9.68 13.98 3.96
CA ILE A 171 -10.63 14.48 2.95
C ILE A 171 -10.06 14.32 1.54
N SER A 172 -8.79 14.64 1.36
CA SER A 172 -8.15 14.64 0.03
C SER A 172 -7.92 13.22 -0.51
N HIS A 173 -7.94 12.19 0.35
CA HIS A 173 -7.81 10.80 -0.07
C HIS A 173 -9.16 10.10 -0.29
N ILE A 174 -10.30 10.74 -0.04
CA ILE A 174 -11.63 10.18 -0.36
C ILE A 174 -11.76 9.85 -1.86
N PRO A 175 -11.41 10.73 -2.81
CA PRO A 175 -11.49 10.42 -4.24
C PRO A 175 -10.58 9.24 -4.62
N VAL A 176 -9.37 9.20 -4.07
CA VAL A 176 -8.42 8.09 -4.31
C VAL A 176 -8.96 6.79 -3.76
N LEU A 177 -9.55 6.79 -2.57
CA LEU A 177 -10.14 5.60 -1.97
C LEU A 177 -11.25 5.01 -2.86
N VAL A 178 -12.09 5.86 -3.46
CA VAL A 178 -13.12 5.42 -4.41
C VAL A 178 -12.49 4.84 -5.67
N LEU A 179 -11.50 5.53 -6.25
CA LEU A 179 -10.84 5.08 -7.48
C LEU A 179 -10.05 3.78 -7.28
N ASP A 180 -9.24 3.66 -6.23
CA ASP A 180 -8.49 2.44 -5.90
C ASP A 180 -9.44 1.26 -5.66
N SER A 181 -10.58 1.49 -5.00
CA SER A 181 -11.61 0.46 -4.80
C SER A 181 -12.21 0.00 -6.13
N LEU A 182 -12.52 0.93 -7.03
CA LEU A 182 -13.06 0.61 -8.35
C LEU A 182 -12.05 -0.16 -9.20
N ILE A 183 -10.78 0.28 -9.21
CA ILE A 183 -9.70 -0.40 -9.92
C ILE A 183 -9.48 -1.79 -9.34
N SER A 184 -9.50 -1.94 -8.01
CA SER A 184 -9.34 -3.24 -7.33
C SER A 184 -10.43 -4.23 -7.73
N VAL A 185 -11.69 -3.79 -7.77
CA VAL A 185 -12.82 -4.61 -8.28
C VAL A 185 -12.59 -5.00 -9.75
N GLY A 186 -12.14 -4.06 -10.57
CA GLY A 186 -11.84 -4.29 -11.99
C GLY A 186 -10.76 -5.35 -12.19
N VAL A 187 -9.62 -5.21 -11.49
CA VAL A 187 -8.50 -6.16 -11.55
C VAL A 187 -8.95 -7.55 -11.12
N ILE A 188 -9.65 -7.67 -9.99
CA ILE A 188 -10.16 -8.96 -9.51
C ILE A 188 -11.13 -9.58 -10.52
N SER A 189 -12.03 -8.79 -11.09
CA SER A 189 -13.01 -9.26 -12.07
C SER A 189 -12.35 -9.74 -13.36
N LEU A 190 -11.32 -9.04 -13.82
CA LEU A 190 -10.52 -9.43 -14.99
C LEU A 190 -9.73 -10.71 -14.71
N LEU A 191 -9.10 -10.83 -13.55
CA LEU A 191 -8.38 -12.05 -13.16
C LEU A 191 -9.33 -13.26 -13.09
N CYS A 192 -10.51 -13.12 -12.49
CA CYS A 192 -11.52 -14.19 -12.51
C CYS A 192 -11.91 -14.63 -13.93
N LYS A 193 -11.87 -13.73 -14.91
CA LYS A 193 -12.30 -14.00 -16.28
C LYS A 193 -11.17 -14.53 -17.16
N MET A 194 -9.98 -13.95 -17.04
CA MET A 194 -8.86 -14.17 -17.96
C MET A 194 -7.81 -15.15 -17.41
N TYR A 195 -7.63 -15.19 -16.10
CA TYR A 195 -6.63 -16.05 -15.47
C TYR A 195 -7.10 -16.52 -14.07
N PRO A 196 -8.17 -17.34 -14.01
CA PRO A 196 -8.78 -17.76 -12.75
C PRO A 196 -7.84 -18.60 -11.88
N GLU A 197 -6.84 -19.25 -12.47
CA GLU A 197 -5.84 -20.04 -11.76
C GLU A 197 -4.95 -19.20 -10.84
N ALA A 198 -4.70 -17.92 -11.16
CA ALA A 198 -3.97 -17.01 -10.26
C ALA A 198 -4.68 -16.77 -8.91
N LEU A 199 -5.98 -17.08 -8.82
CA LEU A 199 -6.75 -16.93 -7.59
C LEU A 199 -6.72 -18.19 -6.73
N ASN A 200 -6.20 -19.32 -7.24
CA ASN A 200 -6.09 -20.54 -6.47
C ASN A 200 -5.21 -20.35 -5.23
N ARG A 201 -5.59 -21.03 -4.15
CA ARG A 201 -4.90 -20.95 -2.86
C ARG A 201 -3.51 -21.59 -2.89
N THR A 202 -3.31 -22.53 -3.80
CA THR A 202 -2.10 -23.37 -3.94
C THR A 202 -1.02 -22.79 -4.85
N ALA A 203 -1.34 -21.80 -5.69
CA ALA A 203 -0.40 -21.28 -6.70
C ALA A 203 0.66 -20.29 -6.16
N ILE A 204 0.67 -20.02 -4.84
CA ILE A 204 1.57 -19.03 -4.19
C ILE A 204 2.18 -19.63 -2.90
N VAL A 205 2.09 -20.96 -2.71
CA VAL A 205 2.67 -21.66 -1.54
C VAL A 205 3.30 -22.99 -1.97
N SER A 206 3.70 -23.11 -3.23
CA SER A 206 4.43 -24.27 -3.75
C SER A 206 5.81 -23.83 -4.20
#